data_AF-A0A812LPV9-F1
#
_entry.id   AF-A0A812LPV9-F1
#
_cell.length_a   1.000
_cell.length_b   1.000
_cell.length_c   1.000
_cell.angle_alpha   90.00
_cell.angle_beta   90.00
_cell.angle_gamma   90.00
#
_symmetry.space_group_name_H-M   'P 1'
#
loop_
_entity.id
_entity.type
_entity.pdbx_description
1 polymer ?
#
loop_
_entity_poly.entity_id
_entity_poly.type
_entity_poly.pdbx_seq_one_letter_code
_entity_poly.pdbx_strand_id
1 'polypeptide(L)'
;MGYLTGSIVSYVQANLVAKIIYVWKCLPESLLGILKALLPWSPASLTVYDRRSAEMGFRAGQIGLPWDYSNLILNPLLVFFTFFVISMSSWTECAGLVVWTLFFYGWSRFMHLRVQSIAFYSTDKLDRNVWMIWGAAPLALVATSAIAWQFRAGVLEDAPLWQKWALLLFTYVFCSLLWVVTLRKMYPNTTEKGPDARDGDFLNCKKDWIFSWFNCNPVFTVKCLHYLPKLLEDTELGKVETQVVGKAAMWDHPLACGDDPNEVRYYSPGKEYLHFSPEKQKKMQEGDFHDWLEFESYLEALGHMADLCRRKRGRVKPEELYKQLELYKIDFNAPRI
;
A
#
# COMPACT_ATOMS: atom_id res chain seq x y z
N MET A 1 13.17 -12.50 -6.17
CA MET A 1 14.11 -11.37 -6.34
C MET A 1 13.52 -10.21 -7.14
N GLY A 2 13.08 -10.43 -8.40
CA GLY A 2 12.60 -9.34 -9.28
C GLY A 2 11.50 -8.45 -8.70
N TYR A 3 10.51 -9.03 -8.02
CA TYR A 3 9.46 -8.26 -7.35
C TYR A 3 9.99 -7.35 -6.25
N LEU A 4 10.85 -7.88 -5.37
CA LEU A 4 11.43 -7.13 -4.26
C LEU A 4 12.25 -5.95 -4.78
N THR A 5 13.10 -6.17 -5.79
CA THR A 5 13.85 -5.10 -6.45
C THR A 5 12.92 -4.07 -7.11
N GLY A 6 11.84 -4.51 -7.77
CA GLY A 6 10.87 -3.61 -8.39
C GLY A 6 10.06 -2.78 -7.39
N SER A 7 9.74 -3.34 -6.23
CA SER A 7 9.01 -2.67 -5.15
C SER A 7 9.89 -1.71 -4.35
N ILE A 8 11.14 -2.09 -4.04
CA ILE A 8 12.12 -1.20 -3.38
C ILE A 8 12.39 0.04 -4.25
N VAL A 9 12.61 -0.14 -5.55
CA VAL A 9 12.87 0.99 -6.45
C VAL A 9 11.67 1.94 -6.48
N SER A 10 10.46 1.40 -6.62
CA SER A 10 9.23 2.21 -6.58
C SER A 10 9.07 2.95 -5.25
N TYR A 11 9.36 2.30 -4.11
CA TYR A 11 9.32 2.92 -2.79
C TYR A 11 10.32 4.07 -2.68
N VAL A 12 11.58 3.83 -3.06
CA VAL A 12 12.65 4.85 -3.00
C VAL A 12 12.32 6.02 -3.93
N GLN A 13 11.82 5.75 -5.13
CA GLN A 13 11.40 6.79 -6.08
C GLN A 13 10.26 7.64 -5.52
N ALA A 14 9.19 6.99 -5.06
CA ALA A 14 7.97 7.67 -4.59
C ALA A 14 8.15 8.40 -3.26
N ASN A 15 8.94 7.86 -2.33
CA ASN A 15 9.07 8.42 -0.99
C ASN A 15 10.32 9.27 -0.78
N LEU A 16 11.48 8.84 -1.26
CA LEU A 16 12.74 9.53 -0.98
C LEU A 16 13.11 10.50 -2.10
N VAL A 17 13.18 10.00 -3.34
CA VAL A 17 13.62 10.81 -4.49
C VAL A 17 12.62 11.94 -4.78
N ALA A 18 11.32 11.64 -4.76
CA ALA A 18 10.28 12.64 -4.93
C ALA A 18 10.36 13.74 -3.85
N LYS A 19 10.56 13.38 -2.57
CA LYS A 19 10.71 14.37 -1.48
C LYS A 19 11.97 15.21 -1.63
N ILE A 20 13.10 14.61 -2.01
CA ILE A 20 14.34 15.35 -2.26
C ILE A 20 14.14 16.39 -3.37
N ILE A 21 13.51 16.00 -4.49
CA ILE A 21 13.34 16.85 -5.67
C ILE A 21 12.26 17.92 -5.45
N TYR A 22 11.08 17.55 -4.94
CA TYR A 22 9.93 18.45 -4.88
C TYR A 22 9.82 19.22 -3.56
N VAL A 23 10.23 18.61 -2.44
CA VAL A 23 10.01 19.18 -1.09
C VAL A 23 11.28 19.81 -0.53
N TRP A 24 12.36 19.02 -0.39
CA TRP A 24 13.56 19.47 0.33
C TRP A 24 14.46 20.37 -0.50
N LYS A 25 14.60 20.10 -1.81
CA LYS A 25 15.43 20.86 -2.75
C LYS A 25 16.85 21.12 -2.20
N CYS A 26 17.37 20.17 -1.44
CA CYS A 26 18.57 20.36 -0.63
C CYS A 26 19.88 20.03 -1.35
N LEU A 27 19.79 19.52 -2.58
CA LEU A 27 20.94 19.09 -3.39
C LEU A 27 21.27 20.11 -4.49
N PRO A 28 22.55 20.20 -4.92
CA PRO A 28 22.95 21.00 -6.07
C PRO A 28 22.30 20.50 -7.37
N GLU A 29 22.13 21.40 -8.34
CA GLU A 29 21.42 21.14 -9.61
C GLU A 29 21.97 19.94 -10.38
N SER A 30 23.28 19.70 -10.35
CA SER A 30 23.91 18.54 -10.99
C SER A 30 23.42 17.21 -10.41
N LEU A 31 23.31 17.11 -9.08
CA LEU A 31 22.81 15.91 -8.40
C LEU A 31 21.29 15.77 -8.57
N LEU A 32 20.55 16.89 -8.54
CA LEU A 32 19.12 16.87 -8.85
C LEU A 32 18.88 16.42 -10.29
N GLY A 33 19.74 16.78 -11.24
CA GLY A 33 19.67 16.32 -12.62
C GLY A 33 19.85 14.80 -12.76
N ILE A 34 20.71 14.19 -11.94
CA ILE A 34 20.87 12.72 -11.90
C ILE A 34 19.63 12.06 -11.28
N LEU A 35 19.16 12.56 -10.13
CA LEU A 35 17.96 12.03 -9.47
C LEU A 35 16.70 12.18 -10.32
N LYS A 36 16.63 13.25 -11.10
CA LYS A 36 15.57 13.52 -12.07
C LYS A 36 15.43 12.37 -13.09
N ALA A 37 16.54 11.79 -13.55
CA ALA A 37 16.52 10.64 -14.47
C ALA A 37 15.92 9.37 -13.84
N LEU A 38 15.90 9.29 -12.50
CA LEU A 38 15.32 8.17 -11.77
C LEU A 38 13.83 8.35 -11.48
N LEU A 39 13.26 9.54 -11.68
CA LEU A 39 11.88 9.82 -11.34
C LEU A 39 10.98 9.75 -12.59
N PRO A 40 10.00 8.84 -12.65
CA PRO A 40 8.99 8.90 -13.70
C PRO A 40 8.23 10.22 -13.56
N TRP A 41 7.99 10.91 -14.68
CA TRP A 41 7.31 12.22 -14.72
C TRP A 41 8.09 13.36 -14.05
N SER A 42 9.42 13.29 -14.13
CA SER A 42 10.26 14.38 -13.66
C SER A 42 9.97 15.71 -14.40
N PRO A 43 10.07 16.87 -13.73
CA PRO A 43 9.73 18.15 -14.33
C PRO A 43 10.73 18.53 -15.43
N ALA A 44 10.27 19.14 -16.52
CA ALA A 44 11.14 19.52 -17.64
C ALA A 44 12.31 20.42 -17.22
N SER A 45 12.08 21.32 -16.25
CA SER A 45 13.09 22.16 -15.60
C SER A 45 13.11 21.93 -14.09
N LEU A 46 14.29 22.07 -13.45
CA LEU A 46 14.41 22.08 -11.98
C LEU A 46 14.02 23.43 -11.37
N THR A 47 13.92 24.49 -12.20
CA THR A 47 13.51 25.83 -11.74
C THR A 47 12.00 26.01 -11.71
N VAL A 48 11.27 25.30 -12.58
CA VAL A 48 9.81 25.39 -12.71
C VAL A 48 9.23 23.98 -12.67
N TYR A 49 8.52 23.69 -11.59
CA TYR A 49 7.87 22.41 -11.38
C TYR A 49 6.44 22.49 -11.89
N ASP A 50 6.18 21.81 -13.00
CA ASP A 50 4.81 21.64 -13.47
C ASP A 50 4.02 20.83 -12.43
N ARG A 51 2.89 21.41 -12.00
CA ARG A 51 2.03 20.83 -10.97
C ARG A 51 1.53 19.45 -11.35
N ARG A 52 1.17 19.25 -12.63
CA ARG A 52 0.67 17.96 -13.11
C ARG A 52 1.75 16.89 -13.05
N SER A 53 2.99 17.25 -13.37
CA SER A 53 4.15 16.36 -13.25
C SER A 53 4.42 15.96 -11.79
N ALA A 54 4.33 16.91 -10.86
CA ALA A 54 4.44 16.62 -9.42
C ALA A 54 3.31 15.71 -8.93
N GLU A 55 2.05 16.03 -9.27
CA GLU A 55 0.87 15.20 -8.97
C GLU A 55 1.02 13.76 -9.47
N MET A 56 1.50 13.59 -10.71
CA MET A 56 1.75 12.27 -11.29
C MET A 56 2.93 11.54 -10.63
N GLY A 57 3.96 12.26 -10.21
CA GLY A 57 5.12 11.70 -9.50
C GLY A 57 4.78 11.22 -8.08
N PHE A 58 3.78 11.83 -7.43
CA PHE A 58 3.26 11.40 -6.12
C PHE A 58 2.11 10.39 -6.23
N ARG A 59 1.64 10.06 -7.43
CA ARG A 59 0.58 9.07 -7.60
C ARG A 59 1.12 7.68 -7.29
N ALA A 60 0.53 7.02 -6.28
CA ALA A 60 0.82 5.64 -5.94
C ALA A 60 0.66 4.73 -7.18
N GLY A 61 1.69 3.94 -7.49
CA GLY A 61 1.66 2.99 -8.60
C GLY A 61 0.58 1.95 -8.38
N GLN A 62 0.00 1.36 -9.42
CA GLN A 62 -0.99 0.31 -9.22
C GLN A 62 -0.33 -0.96 -8.65
N ILE A 63 -1.09 -1.74 -7.87
CA ILE A 63 -0.66 -3.06 -7.42
C ILE A 63 -0.25 -3.90 -8.64
N GLY A 64 0.95 -4.48 -8.57
CA GLY A 64 1.49 -5.35 -9.60
C GLY A 64 0.92 -6.76 -9.51
N LEU A 65 -0.40 -6.91 -9.70
CA LEU A 65 -1.12 -8.17 -9.51
C LEU A 65 -0.49 -9.38 -10.20
N PRO A 66 0.03 -9.31 -11.45
CA PRO A 66 0.71 -10.45 -12.07
C PRO A 66 1.93 -10.95 -11.28
N TRP A 67 2.67 -10.04 -10.65
CA TRP A 67 3.84 -10.37 -9.84
C TRP A 67 3.44 -10.91 -8.47
N ASP A 68 2.43 -10.32 -7.84
CA ASP A 68 1.88 -10.80 -6.57
C ASP A 68 1.36 -12.23 -6.74
N TYR A 69 0.57 -12.49 -7.79
CA TYR A 69 0.04 -13.83 -8.08
C TYR A 69 1.12 -14.80 -8.54
N SER A 70 2.15 -14.36 -9.24
CA SER A 70 3.30 -15.22 -9.56
C SER A 70 4.04 -15.63 -8.29
N ASN A 71 4.25 -14.70 -7.35
CA ASN A 71 4.88 -15.01 -6.08
C ASN A 71 4.02 -15.90 -5.19
N LEU A 72 2.70 -15.69 -5.23
CA LEU A 72 1.76 -16.52 -4.50
C LEU A 72 1.68 -17.90 -5.12
N ILE A 73 1.47 -18.06 -6.43
CA ILE A 73 1.19 -19.37 -7.05
C ILE A 73 2.47 -20.07 -7.55
N LEU A 74 3.28 -19.40 -8.36
CA LEU A 74 4.40 -20.06 -9.06
C LEU A 74 5.54 -20.41 -8.13
N ASN A 75 5.91 -19.54 -7.18
CA ASN A 75 7.02 -19.86 -6.27
C ASN A 75 6.70 -21.08 -5.39
N PRO A 76 5.53 -21.18 -4.74
CA PRO A 76 5.19 -22.36 -3.96
C PRO A 76 5.06 -23.61 -4.84
N LEU A 77 4.50 -23.50 -6.06
CA LEU A 77 4.51 -24.61 -7.01
C LEU A 77 5.93 -25.13 -7.27
N LEU A 78 6.87 -24.24 -7.59
CA LEU A 78 8.26 -24.60 -7.84
C LEU A 78 8.89 -25.27 -6.62
N VAL A 79 8.66 -24.73 -5.42
CA VAL A 79 9.20 -25.33 -4.19
C VAL A 79 8.52 -26.67 -3.86
N PHE A 80 7.23 -26.84 -4.15
CA PHE A 80 6.57 -28.13 -4.02
C PHE A 80 7.14 -29.15 -5.02
N PHE A 81 7.45 -28.75 -6.25
CA PHE A 81 8.16 -29.60 -7.20
C PHE A 81 9.57 -29.99 -6.70
N THR A 82 10.31 -29.08 -6.04
CA THR A 82 11.62 -29.43 -5.48
C THR A 82 11.50 -30.45 -4.33
N PHE A 83 10.43 -30.42 -3.52
CA PHE A 83 10.17 -31.47 -2.53
C PHE A 83 9.95 -32.85 -3.16
N PHE A 84 9.31 -32.90 -4.33
CA PHE A 84 9.08 -34.16 -5.04
C PHE A 84 10.36 -34.75 -5.61
N VAL A 85 11.34 -33.96 -6.04
CA VAL A 85 12.43 -34.49 -6.89
C VAL A 85 13.79 -34.41 -6.22
N ILE A 86 14.06 -33.36 -5.43
CA ILE A 86 15.44 -32.97 -5.12
C ILE A 86 15.75 -33.16 -3.63
N SER A 87 14.85 -32.77 -2.73
CA SER A 87 15.22 -32.62 -1.34
C SER A 87 15.05 -33.88 -0.50
N MET A 88 16.14 -34.32 0.16
CA MET A 88 16.07 -35.28 1.27
C MET A 88 15.79 -34.62 2.63
N SER A 89 15.85 -33.28 2.71
CA SER A 89 15.66 -32.51 3.94
C SER A 89 14.47 -31.57 3.81
N SER A 90 13.27 -32.14 3.71
CA SER A 90 12.04 -31.36 3.50
C SER A 90 11.73 -30.39 4.65
N TRP A 91 12.20 -30.68 5.87
CA TRP A 91 11.92 -29.84 7.03
C TRP A 91 12.62 -28.48 6.97
N THR A 92 13.88 -28.42 6.50
CA THR A 92 14.64 -27.16 6.38
C THR A 92 14.00 -26.23 5.37
N GLU A 93 13.54 -26.78 4.25
CA GLU A 93 12.86 -26.05 3.19
C GLU A 93 11.48 -25.55 3.66
N CYS A 94 10.72 -26.38 4.37
CA CYS A 94 9.46 -25.95 5.00
C CYS A 94 9.68 -24.79 5.98
N ALA A 95 10.70 -24.86 6.83
CA ALA A 95 11.03 -23.76 7.74
C ALA A 95 11.40 -22.47 6.99
N GLY A 96 12.21 -22.60 5.92
CA GLY A 96 12.55 -21.47 5.04
C GLY A 96 11.33 -20.84 4.37
N LEU A 97 10.39 -21.67 3.89
CA LEU A 97 9.12 -21.21 3.33
C LEU A 97 8.26 -20.46 4.34
N VAL A 98 8.21 -20.91 5.60
CA VAL A 98 7.45 -20.23 6.66
C VAL A 98 8.06 -18.85 6.94
N VAL A 99 9.38 -18.77 7.13
CA VAL A 99 10.08 -17.49 7.35
C VAL A 99 9.86 -16.55 6.17
N TRP A 100 10.00 -17.06 4.95
CA TRP A 100 9.78 -16.29 3.73
C TRP A 100 8.34 -15.78 3.63
N THR A 101 7.35 -16.61 3.97
CA THR A 101 5.93 -16.24 3.94
C THR A 101 5.63 -15.12 4.94
N LEU A 102 6.16 -15.21 6.16
CA LEU A 102 6.01 -14.17 7.18
C LEU A 102 6.64 -12.85 6.74
N PHE A 103 7.87 -12.91 6.22
CA PHE A 103 8.56 -11.75 5.67
C PHE A 103 7.76 -11.13 4.52
N PHE A 104 7.36 -11.93 3.54
CA PHE A 104 6.64 -11.47 2.35
C PHE A 104 5.28 -10.89 2.71
N TYR A 105 4.57 -11.48 3.68
CA TYR A 105 3.33 -10.92 4.21
C TYR A 105 3.55 -9.52 4.77
N GLY A 106 4.55 -9.34 5.64
CA GLY A 106 4.89 -8.04 6.21
C GLY A 106 5.30 -7.02 5.14
N TRP A 107 6.15 -7.43 4.20
CA TRP A 107 6.62 -6.59 3.10
C TRP A 107 5.48 -6.17 2.16
N SER A 108 4.68 -7.11 1.67
CA SER A 108 3.56 -6.81 0.77
C SER A 108 2.55 -5.91 1.44
N ARG A 109 2.26 -6.14 2.73
CA ARG A 109 1.40 -5.25 3.51
C ARG A 109 1.97 -3.85 3.60
N PHE A 110 3.26 -3.69 3.89
CA PHE A 110 3.93 -2.40 3.90
C PHE A 110 3.84 -1.69 2.54
N MET A 111 4.09 -2.41 1.44
CA MET A 111 4.04 -1.88 0.08
C MET A 111 2.63 -1.45 -0.34
N HIS A 112 1.61 -2.26 -0.02
CA HIS A 112 0.20 -1.94 -0.25
C HIS A 112 -0.24 -0.70 0.53
N LEU A 113 0.28 -0.51 1.75
CA LEU A 113 -0.04 0.66 2.59
C LEU A 113 0.64 1.95 2.11
N ARG A 114 1.84 1.86 1.51
CA ARG A 114 2.71 3.03 1.31
C ARG A 114 2.94 3.45 -0.13
N VAL A 115 2.86 2.53 -1.09
CA VAL A 115 3.33 2.77 -2.46
C VAL A 115 2.28 2.44 -3.49
N GLN A 116 1.39 1.51 -3.18
CA GLN A 116 0.51 0.93 -4.18
C GLN A 116 -0.94 1.39 -4.02
N SER A 117 -1.57 1.71 -5.14
CA SER A 117 -2.99 1.97 -5.26
C SER A 117 -3.71 0.75 -5.84
N ILE A 118 -4.99 0.61 -5.52
CA ILE A 118 -5.83 -0.47 -6.02
C ILE A 118 -5.86 -0.42 -7.56
N ALA A 119 -5.64 -1.57 -8.19
CA ALA A 119 -5.73 -1.72 -9.63
C ALA A 119 -7.21 -1.81 -10.06
N PHE A 120 -7.57 -1.22 -11.20
CA PHE A 120 -8.95 -1.19 -11.71
C PHE A 120 -9.56 -2.59 -11.91
N TYR A 121 -8.72 -3.58 -12.20
CA TYR A 121 -9.12 -4.97 -12.44
C TYR A 121 -9.04 -5.85 -11.17
N SER A 122 -8.85 -5.25 -9.99
CA SER A 122 -8.95 -5.94 -8.70
C SER A 122 -10.41 -6.21 -8.36
N THR A 123 -10.98 -7.28 -8.93
CA THR A 123 -12.37 -7.68 -8.69
C THR A 123 -12.47 -8.93 -7.84
N ASP A 124 -13.60 -9.10 -7.14
CA ASP A 124 -13.86 -10.30 -6.32
C ASP A 124 -13.82 -11.59 -7.17
N LYS A 125 -14.14 -11.51 -8.47
CA LYS A 125 -13.99 -12.65 -9.41
C LYS A 125 -12.53 -13.00 -9.65
N LEU A 126 -11.65 -12.01 -9.80
CA LEU A 126 -10.23 -12.24 -9.96
C LEU A 126 -9.66 -12.92 -8.71
N ASP A 127 -9.98 -12.39 -7.52
CA ASP A 127 -9.54 -12.98 -6.25
C ASP A 127 -10.06 -14.42 -6.10
N ARG A 128 -11.34 -14.66 -6.41
CA ARG A 128 -11.90 -16.03 -6.40
C ARG A 128 -11.18 -16.95 -7.38
N ASN A 129 -10.85 -16.48 -8.58
CA ASN A 129 -10.09 -17.26 -9.56
C ASN A 129 -8.69 -17.61 -9.06
N VAL A 130 -8.03 -16.65 -8.42
CA VAL A 130 -6.72 -16.84 -7.81
C VAL A 130 -6.81 -17.87 -6.67
N TRP A 131 -7.81 -17.76 -5.79
CA TRP A 131 -8.06 -18.75 -4.74
C TRP A 131 -8.37 -20.13 -5.30
N MET A 132 -9.12 -20.23 -6.40
CA MET A 132 -9.35 -21.51 -7.09
C MET A 132 -8.04 -22.12 -7.56
N ILE A 133 -7.20 -21.34 -8.26
CA ILE A 133 -5.91 -21.82 -8.79
C ILE A 133 -4.96 -22.20 -7.64
N TRP A 134 -4.88 -21.37 -6.61
CA TRP A 134 -4.02 -21.56 -5.45
C TRP A 134 -4.31 -22.88 -4.72
N GLY A 135 -5.57 -23.17 -4.43
CA GLY A 135 -5.89 -24.46 -3.79
C GLY A 135 -5.85 -25.63 -4.76
N ALA A 136 -6.25 -25.43 -6.02
CA ALA A 136 -6.28 -26.51 -6.99
C ALA A 136 -4.88 -27.01 -7.40
N ALA A 137 -3.88 -26.13 -7.45
CA ALA A 137 -2.54 -26.48 -7.90
C ALA A 137 -1.56 -26.65 -6.71
N PRO A 138 -1.05 -25.59 -6.04
CA PRO A 138 -0.07 -25.75 -4.97
C PRO A 138 -0.58 -26.55 -3.76
N LEU A 139 -1.80 -26.30 -3.26
CA LEU A 139 -2.29 -27.04 -2.09
C LEU A 139 -2.54 -28.53 -2.38
N ALA A 140 -3.08 -28.85 -3.56
CA ALA A 140 -3.26 -30.23 -3.99
C ALA A 140 -1.91 -30.97 -4.11
N LEU A 141 -0.85 -30.28 -4.58
CA LEU A 141 0.49 -30.87 -4.63
C LEU A 141 1.05 -31.21 -3.25
N VAL A 142 0.72 -30.46 -2.20
CA VAL A 142 1.11 -30.80 -0.82
C VAL A 142 0.47 -32.11 -0.37
N ALA A 143 -0.81 -32.31 -0.68
CA ALA A 143 -1.49 -33.58 -0.39
C ALA A 143 -0.86 -34.75 -1.17
N THR A 144 -0.58 -34.53 -2.45
CA THR A 144 0.10 -35.52 -3.30
C THR A 144 1.53 -35.81 -2.83
N SER A 145 2.26 -34.82 -2.30
CA SER A 145 3.63 -35.01 -1.79
C SER A 145 3.64 -35.85 -0.53
N ALA A 146 2.62 -35.71 0.33
CA ALA A 146 2.45 -36.57 1.49
C ALA A 146 2.34 -38.05 1.10
N ILE A 147 1.57 -38.38 0.05
CA ILE A 147 1.47 -39.75 -0.49
C ILE A 147 2.81 -40.22 -1.07
N ALA A 148 3.52 -39.36 -1.82
CA ALA A 148 4.83 -39.70 -2.34
C ALA A 148 5.85 -40.00 -1.23
N TRP A 149 5.78 -39.29 -0.10
CA TRP A 149 6.61 -39.58 1.07
C TRP A 149 6.26 -40.92 1.71
N GLN A 150 4.99 -41.33 1.73
CA GLN A 150 4.60 -42.67 2.19
C GLN A 150 5.21 -43.77 1.30
N PHE A 151 5.31 -43.55 -0.01
CA PHE A 151 6.00 -44.50 -0.90
C PHE A 151 7.50 -44.59 -0.59
N ARG A 152 8.15 -43.46 -0.30
CA ARG A 152 9.57 -43.43 0.09
C ARG A 152 9.83 -44.08 1.43
N ALA A 153 8.85 -44.03 2.34
CA ALA A 153 8.92 -44.68 3.63
C ALA A 153 8.70 -46.21 3.57
N GLY A 154 8.47 -46.78 2.37
CA GLY A 154 8.29 -48.23 2.18
C GLY A 154 6.89 -48.75 2.53
N VAL A 155 5.94 -47.88 2.90
CA VAL A 155 4.59 -48.31 3.34
C VAL A 155 3.83 -49.08 2.24
N LEU A 156 4.14 -48.79 0.98
CA LEU A 156 3.55 -49.46 -0.19
C LEU A 156 4.65 -49.98 -1.12
N GLU A 157 5.70 -50.59 -0.56
CA GLU A 157 6.83 -51.09 -1.33
C GLU A 157 6.39 -52.08 -2.43
N ASP A 158 5.55 -53.04 -2.08
CA ASP A 158 5.05 -54.12 -2.96
C ASP A 158 4.06 -53.65 -4.04
N ALA A 159 3.54 -52.43 -3.94
CA ALA A 159 2.57 -51.95 -4.91
C ALA A 159 3.25 -51.71 -6.28
N PRO A 160 2.68 -52.23 -7.39
CA PRO A 160 3.20 -51.99 -8.72
C PRO A 160 3.20 -50.50 -9.07
N LEU A 161 4.15 -50.08 -9.92
CA LEU A 161 4.39 -48.67 -10.24
C LEU A 161 3.14 -47.93 -10.74
N TRP A 162 2.29 -48.59 -11.52
CA TRP A 162 1.06 -47.98 -12.03
C TRP A 162 0.05 -47.65 -10.92
N GLN A 163 -0.03 -48.44 -9.84
CA GLN A 163 -0.89 -48.15 -8.69
C GLN A 163 -0.39 -46.94 -7.93
N LYS A 164 0.93 -46.80 -7.79
CA LYS A 164 1.55 -45.63 -7.15
C LYS A 164 1.21 -44.35 -7.92
N TRP A 165 1.35 -44.35 -9.25
CA TRP A 165 0.96 -43.23 -10.09
C TRP A 165 -0.54 -42.94 -10.08
N ALA A 166 -1.37 -43.98 -10.13
CA ALA A 166 -2.83 -43.83 -10.06
C ALA A 166 -3.26 -43.19 -8.73
N LEU A 167 -2.65 -43.59 -7.62
CA LEU A 167 -2.93 -43.00 -6.31
C LEU A 167 -2.50 -41.53 -6.24
N LEU A 168 -1.31 -41.17 -6.73
CA LEU A 168 -0.86 -39.77 -6.77
C LEU A 168 -1.79 -38.89 -7.61
N LEU A 169 -2.17 -39.36 -8.80
CA LEU A 169 -3.10 -38.65 -9.68
C LEU A 169 -4.48 -38.53 -9.05
N PHE A 170 -4.99 -39.61 -8.46
CA PHE A 170 -6.27 -39.61 -7.77
C PHE A 170 -6.28 -38.60 -6.62
N THR A 171 -5.27 -38.62 -5.74
CA THR A 171 -5.15 -37.67 -4.63
C THR A 171 -5.11 -36.24 -5.14
N TYR A 172 -4.32 -35.95 -6.18
CA TYR A 172 -4.26 -34.61 -6.77
C TYR A 172 -5.65 -34.15 -7.26
N VAL A 173 -6.27 -34.93 -8.15
CA VAL A 173 -7.59 -34.60 -8.72
C VAL A 173 -8.65 -34.46 -7.65
N PHE A 174 -8.68 -35.39 -6.69
CA PHE A 174 -9.64 -35.37 -5.59
C PHE A 174 -9.48 -34.11 -4.72
N CYS A 175 -8.26 -33.76 -4.31
CA CYS A 175 -8.00 -32.56 -3.52
C CYS A 175 -8.32 -31.28 -4.28
N SER A 176 -7.98 -31.19 -5.58
CA SER A 176 -8.32 -30.04 -6.42
C SER A 176 -9.84 -29.88 -6.55
N LEU A 177 -10.58 -30.97 -6.79
CA LEU A 177 -12.04 -30.95 -6.89
C LEU A 177 -12.69 -30.57 -5.57
N LEU A 178 -12.23 -31.17 -4.47
CA LEU A 178 -12.72 -30.86 -3.13
C LEU A 178 -12.53 -29.37 -2.81
N TRP A 179 -11.37 -28.80 -3.14
CA TRP A 179 -11.10 -27.39 -2.97
C TRP A 179 -12.05 -26.52 -3.79
N VAL A 180 -12.18 -26.79 -5.10
CA VAL A 180 -13.04 -26.00 -6.00
C VAL A 180 -14.50 -26.05 -5.55
N VAL A 181 -15.01 -27.22 -5.17
CA VAL A 181 -16.38 -27.38 -4.66
C VAL A 181 -16.57 -26.62 -3.35
N THR A 182 -15.62 -26.73 -2.42
CA THR A 182 -15.68 -26.03 -1.13
C THR A 182 -15.66 -24.52 -1.31
N LEU A 183 -14.74 -24.01 -2.12
CA LEU A 183 -14.62 -22.57 -2.39
C LEU A 183 -15.87 -22.02 -3.07
N ARG A 184 -16.45 -22.74 -4.04
CA ARG A 184 -17.71 -22.34 -4.70
C ARG A 184 -18.89 -22.29 -3.74
N LYS A 185 -18.92 -23.17 -2.73
CA LYS A 185 -19.95 -23.14 -1.69
C LYS A 185 -19.75 -22.00 -0.70
N MET A 186 -18.50 -21.73 -0.30
CA MET A 186 -18.18 -20.65 0.65
C MET A 186 -18.29 -19.26 0.03
N TYR A 187 -17.97 -19.12 -1.26
CA TYR A 187 -18.00 -17.87 -2.01
C TYR A 187 -18.93 -18.01 -3.21
N PRO A 188 -20.27 -17.96 -2.99
CA PRO A 188 -21.23 -18.02 -4.07
C PRO A 188 -20.98 -16.88 -5.07
N ASN A 189 -21.48 -17.04 -6.30
CA ASN A 189 -21.36 -16.00 -7.33
C ASN A 189 -22.12 -14.74 -6.89
N THR A 190 -21.40 -13.82 -6.26
CA THR A 190 -21.88 -12.46 -6.01
C THR A 190 -21.85 -11.68 -7.32
N THR A 191 -22.91 -10.91 -7.55
CA THR A 191 -22.94 -9.92 -8.63
C THR A 191 -21.84 -8.91 -8.36
N GLU A 192 -20.87 -8.79 -9.26
CA GLU A 192 -19.77 -7.83 -9.08
C GLU A 192 -20.34 -6.43 -9.00
N LYS A 193 -20.16 -5.79 -7.84
CA LYS A 193 -20.22 -4.34 -7.74
C LYS A 193 -18.85 -3.84 -8.20
N GLY A 194 -18.83 -2.92 -9.16
CA GLY A 194 -17.59 -2.27 -9.57
C GLY A 194 -16.86 -1.65 -8.37
N PRO A 195 -15.56 -1.35 -8.48
CA PRO A 195 -14.80 -0.70 -7.40
C PRO A 195 -15.48 0.59 -6.92
N ASP A 196 -16.16 1.30 -7.82
CA ASP A 196 -16.92 2.53 -7.53
C ASP A 196 -18.30 2.28 -6.89
N ALA A 197 -18.80 1.03 -6.87
CA ALA A 197 -20.10 0.68 -6.29
C ALA A 197 -20.01 0.20 -4.84
N ARG A 198 -18.81 0.23 -4.22
CA ARG A 198 -18.64 0.10 -2.77
C ARG A 198 -18.80 1.47 -2.12
N ASP A 199 -19.98 2.08 -2.28
CA ASP A 199 -20.38 3.28 -1.57
C ASP A 199 -20.64 2.93 -0.10
N GLY A 200 -19.61 3.09 0.73
CA GLY A 200 -19.73 3.10 2.18
C GLY A 200 -19.47 4.50 2.72
N ASP A 201 -20.20 4.90 3.75
CA ASP A 201 -19.81 6.08 4.54
C ASP A 201 -18.36 5.92 5.05
N PHE A 202 -17.61 7.02 5.13
CA PHE A 202 -16.18 7.06 5.47
C PHE A 202 -15.84 6.22 6.72
N LEU A 203 -16.72 6.23 7.72
CA LEU A 203 -16.57 5.46 8.96
C LEU A 203 -16.62 3.94 8.73
N ASN A 204 -17.41 3.48 7.76
CA ASN A 204 -17.48 2.06 7.41
C ASN A 204 -16.27 1.65 6.58
N CYS A 205 -15.86 2.47 5.61
CA CYS A 205 -14.61 2.24 4.88
C CYS A 205 -13.41 2.15 5.84
N LYS A 206 -13.30 3.05 6.83
CA LYS A 206 -12.20 3.02 7.83
C LYS A 206 -12.18 1.78 8.72
N LYS A 207 -13.34 1.15 8.98
CA LYS A 207 -13.41 -0.07 9.81
C LYS A 207 -12.91 -1.29 9.05
N ASP A 208 -13.23 -1.35 7.77
CA ASP A 208 -12.87 -2.49 6.91
C ASP A 208 -11.49 -2.31 6.26
N TRP A 209 -10.97 -1.08 6.25
CA TRP A 209 -9.72 -0.71 5.60
C TRP A 209 -8.71 -0.28 6.65
N ILE A 210 -7.58 -0.95 6.68
CA ILE A 210 -6.41 -0.58 7.50
C ILE A 210 -5.73 0.69 6.94
N PHE A 211 -6.21 1.19 5.80
CA PHE A 211 -5.84 2.46 5.21
C PHE A 211 -6.74 3.55 5.79
N SER A 212 -6.15 4.63 6.30
CA SER A 212 -6.91 5.87 6.40
C SER A 212 -6.97 6.50 5.00
N TRP A 213 -8.12 7.07 4.64
CA TRP A 213 -8.35 7.81 3.39
C TRP A 213 -7.24 8.83 3.03
N PHE A 214 -6.42 9.19 4.02
CA PHE A 214 -5.31 10.13 3.91
C PHE A 214 -4.16 9.70 3.00
N ASN A 215 -3.97 8.41 2.73
CA ASN A 215 -2.83 7.98 1.90
C ASN A 215 -3.07 8.00 0.37
N CYS A 216 -4.29 8.28 -0.14
CA CYS A 216 -4.61 7.86 -1.51
C CYS A 216 -5.05 8.91 -2.52
N ASN A 217 -5.10 10.22 -2.21
CA ASN A 217 -5.37 11.17 -3.30
C ASN A 217 -4.80 12.58 -3.12
N PRO A 218 -3.47 12.77 -3.23
CA PRO A 218 -2.88 14.11 -3.32
C PRO A 218 -3.48 14.93 -4.48
N VAL A 219 -3.93 14.31 -5.58
CA VAL A 219 -4.61 15.01 -6.69
C VAL A 219 -5.96 15.57 -6.27
N PHE A 220 -6.70 14.85 -5.42
CA PHE A 220 -7.95 15.33 -4.84
C PHE A 220 -7.71 16.57 -3.97
N THR A 221 -6.72 16.49 -3.09
CA THR A 221 -6.38 17.57 -2.18
C THR A 221 -5.84 18.79 -2.93
N VAL A 222 -5.03 18.58 -3.96
CA VAL A 222 -4.45 19.64 -4.78
C VAL A 222 -5.53 20.26 -5.72
N LYS A 223 -6.50 19.48 -6.22
CA LYS A 223 -7.69 20.03 -6.89
C LYS A 223 -8.48 20.93 -5.95
N CYS A 224 -8.74 20.52 -4.71
CA CYS A 224 -9.44 21.34 -3.73
C CYS A 224 -8.66 22.62 -3.38
N LEU A 225 -7.33 22.55 -3.27
CA LEU A 225 -6.48 23.69 -2.91
C LEU A 225 -6.49 24.82 -3.95
N HIS A 226 -6.62 24.50 -5.23
CA HIS A 226 -6.41 25.49 -6.31
C HIS A 226 -7.61 25.70 -7.20
N TYR A 227 -8.46 24.69 -7.38
CA TYR A 227 -9.66 24.81 -8.22
C TYR A 227 -10.76 25.56 -7.46
N LEU A 228 -10.91 25.28 -6.16
CA LEU A 228 -11.97 25.88 -5.36
C LEU A 228 -11.80 27.39 -5.14
N PRO A 229 -10.61 27.91 -4.75
CA PRO A 229 -10.45 29.36 -4.59
C PRO A 229 -10.64 30.12 -5.90
N LYS A 230 -10.13 29.58 -7.01
CA LYS A 230 -10.30 30.19 -8.34
C LYS A 230 -11.75 30.13 -8.82
N LEU A 231 -12.46 29.04 -8.57
CA LEU A 231 -13.88 28.92 -8.89
C LEU A 231 -14.72 29.91 -8.07
N LEU A 232 -14.41 30.07 -6.77
CA LEU A 232 -15.06 31.04 -5.89
C LEU A 232 -14.76 32.47 -6.35
N GLU A 233 -13.49 32.80 -6.65
CA GLU A 233 -13.07 34.10 -7.19
C GLU A 233 -13.76 34.39 -8.54
N ASP A 234 -13.77 33.43 -9.47
CA ASP A 234 -14.43 33.59 -10.78
C ASP A 234 -15.96 33.69 -10.65
N THR A 235 -16.56 33.10 -9.60
CA THR A 235 -17.99 33.24 -9.27
C THR A 235 -18.30 34.62 -8.67
N GLU A 236 -17.48 35.10 -7.73
CA GLU A 236 -17.60 36.46 -7.15
C GLU A 236 -17.42 37.55 -8.21
N LEU A 237 -16.53 37.33 -9.17
CA LEU A 237 -16.31 38.23 -10.32
C LEU A 237 -17.37 38.08 -11.42
N GLY A 238 -18.36 37.20 -11.26
CA GLY A 238 -19.44 36.97 -12.23
C GLY A 238 -18.99 36.37 -13.55
N LYS A 239 -17.79 35.76 -13.59
CA LYS A 239 -17.21 35.15 -14.80
C LYS A 239 -17.74 33.75 -15.08
N VAL A 240 -18.37 33.12 -14.09
CA VAL A 240 -19.02 31.81 -14.22
C VAL A 240 -20.53 32.03 -14.21
N GLU A 241 -21.22 31.70 -15.31
CA GLU A 241 -22.69 31.75 -15.35
C GLU A 241 -23.26 30.79 -14.29
N THR A 242 -24.00 31.35 -13.35
CA THR A 242 -24.65 30.66 -12.22
C THR A 242 -25.54 29.49 -12.64
N GLN A 243 -25.90 29.39 -13.92
CA GLN A 243 -26.70 28.28 -14.48
C GLN A 243 -25.91 26.97 -14.68
N VAL A 244 -24.58 27.01 -14.82
CA VAL A 244 -23.78 25.77 -14.94
C VAL A 244 -23.56 25.10 -13.57
N VAL A 245 -23.75 25.85 -12.49
CA VAL A 245 -23.56 25.36 -11.13
C VAL A 245 -24.90 25.02 -10.48
N GLY A 246 -25.68 24.19 -11.16
CA GLY A 246 -26.70 23.41 -10.47
C GLY A 246 -26.03 22.69 -9.30
N LYS A 247 -26.64 22.72 -8.11
CA LYS A 247 -26.12 22.07 -6.90
C LYS A 247 -25.74 20.58 -7.10
N ALA A 248 -26.14 19.92 -8.18
CA ALA A 248 -25.65 18.59 -8.52
C ALA A 248 -24.23 18.60 -9.15
N ALA A 249 -23.93 19.52 -10.07
CA ALA A 249 -22.66 19.56 -10.80
C ALA A 249 -21.47 20.04 -9.93
N MET A 250 -21.75 20.87 -8.91
CA MET A 250 -20.73 21.31 -7.94
C MET A 250 -20.36 20.21 -6.94
N TRP A 251 -21.25 19.23 -6.73
CA TRP A 251 -21.12 18.17 -5.73
C TRP A 251 -20.63 16.84 -6.33
N ASP A 252 -20.69 16.69 -7.65
CA ASP A 252 -20.03 15.59 -8.38
C ASP A 252 -18.50 15.74 -8.48
N HIS A 253 -17.95 16.89 -8.11
CA HIS A 253 -16.53 17.03 -7.83
C HIS A 253 -16.33 17.09 -6.34
N PRO A 254 -15.54 16.17 -5.75
CA PRO A 254 -15.51 16.13 -4.31
C PRO A 254 -14.75 17.40 -3.87
N LEU A 255 -15.45 18.25 -3.15
CA LEU A 255 -14.86 19.40 -2.46
C LEU A 255 -14.18 18.83 -1.22
N ALA A 256 -13.09 19.45 -0.78
CA ALA A 256 -12.39 19.03 0.42
C ALA A 256 -13.39 19.01 1.58
N CYS A 257 -13.79 17.80 1.99
CA CYS A 257 -14.61 17.58 3.17
C CYS A 257 -13.85 18.04 4.41
N GLY A 258 -14.12 19.27 4.85
CA GLY A 258 -14.12 19.67 6.25
C GLY A 258 -15.56 19.89 6.71
N ASP A 259 -15.80 19.85 8.02
CA ASP A 259 -17.12 20.12 8.62
C ASP A 259 -17.60 21.58 8.40
N ASP A 260 -16.75 22.47 7.87
CA ASP A 260 -17.06 23.86 7.52
C ASP A 260 -16.97 24.07 5.99
N PRO A 261 -18.10 24.39 5.32
CA PRO A 261 -18.15 24.59 3.87
C PRO A 261 -17.46 25.87 3.38
N ASN A 262 -17.02 26.76 4.27
CA ASN A 262 -16.45 28.06 3.92
C ASN A 262 -14.93 28.16 4.14
N GLU A 263 -14.27 27.13 4.68
CA GLU A 263 -12.85 27.19 5.04
C GLU A 263 -11.95 26.42 4.05
N VAL A 264 -11.05 27.13 3.36
CA VAL A 264 -10.02 26.51 2.50
C VAL A 264 -8.75 26.27 3.32
N ARG A 265 -8.39 24.99 3.52
CA ARG A 265 -7.20 24.61 4.29
C ARG A 265 -6.03 24.18 3.40
N TYR A 266 -4.84 24.73 3.68
CA TYR A 266 -3.62 24.45 2.92
C TYR A 266 -3.10 23.02 3.15
N TYR A 267 -2.72 22.34 2.07
CA TYR A 267 -2.18 20.99 2.10
C TYR A 267 -0.65 20.98 2.27
N SER A 268 -0.17 20.06 3.12
CA SER A 268 1.21 19.58 3.12
C SER A 268 1.17 18.06 3.09
N PRO A 269 1.91 17.39 2.18
CA PRO A 269 2.09 15.94 2.23
C PRO A 269 2.54 15.48 3.62
N GLY A 270 1.89 14.46 4.19
CA GLY A 270 2.13 13.96 5.55
C GLY A 270 1.38 14.74 6.64
N LYS A 271 0.56 15.74 6.29
CA LYS A 271 -0.25 16.53 7.22
C LYS A 271 -1.73 16.53 6.89
N GLU A 272 -2.21 15.40 6.42
CA GLU A 272 -3.59 15.28 5.97
C GLU A 272 -4.61 15.42 7.12
N TYR A 273 -4.16 15.23 8.37
CA TYR A 273 -4.94 15.52 9.57
C TYR A 273 -5.32 17.01 9.71
N LEU A 274 -4.64 17.93 9.02
CA LEU A 274 -4.98 19.36 9.04
C LEU A 274 -6.32 19.68 8.38
N HIS A 275 -6.93 18.74 7.65
CA HIS A 275 -8.23 18.91 7.01
C HIS A 275 -9.43 18.64 7.94
N PHE A 276 -9.18 18.13 9.14
CA PHE A 276 -10.24 17.95 10.15
C PHE A 276 -10.58 19.23 10.89
N SER A 277 -11.83 19.38 11.34
CA SER A 277 -12.21 20.46 12.26
C SER A 277 -11.25 20.53 13.47
N PRO A 278 -11.00 21.73 14.05
CA PRO A 278 -10.03 21.88 15.13
C PRO A 278 -10.29 20.93 16.32
N GLU A 279 -11.55 20.59 16.55
CA GLU A 279 -11.96 19.60 17.56
C GLU A 279 -11.52 18.17 17.22
N LYS A 280 -11.60 17.76 15.96
CA LYS A 280 -11.12 16.45 15.47
C LYS A 280 -9.59 16.41 15.38
N GLN A 281 -8.94 17.52 15.02
CA GLN A 281 -7.48 17.66 15.11
C GLN A 281 -7.00 17.53 16.54
N LYS A 282 -7.67 18.19 17.48
CA LYS A 282 -7.39 18.09 18.91
C LYS A 282 -7.55 16.64 19.38
N LYS A 283 -8.62 15.94 18.98
CA LYS A 283 -8.77 14.49 19.22
C LYS A 283 -7.71 13.63 18.54
N MET A 284 -7.16 14.05 17.41
CA MET A 284 -6.05 13.36 16.74
C MET A 284 -4.70 13.62 17.40
N GLN A 285 -4.51 14.80 17.99
CA GLN A 285 -3.34 15.15 18.78
C GLN A 285 -3.40 14.55 20.19
N GLU A 286 -4.61 14.41 20.75
CA GLU A 286 -4.88 13.80 22.05
C GLU A 286 -5.03 12.27 21.96
N GLY A 287 -5.36 11.74 20.79
CA GLY A 287 -5.41 10.31 20.52
C GLY A 287 -4.06 9.77 20.08
N ASP A 288 -3.80 8.50 20.35
CA ASP A 288 -2.56 7.80 20.04
C ASP A 288 -2.48 7.46 18.53
N PHE A 289 -2.58 8.47 17.67
CA PHE A 289 -2.54 8.34 16.21
C PHE A 289 -1.10 8.29 15.66
N HIS A 290 -0.10 8.24 16.54
CA HIS A 290 1.27 7.90 16.16
C HIS A 290 1.34 6.41 15.83
N ASP A 291 1.09 6.08 14.56
CA ASP A 291 1.43 4.75 14.08
C ASP A 291 2.96 4.64 14.10
N TRP A 292 3.49 3.79 14.97
CA TRP A 292 4.93 3.53 15.07
C TRP A 292 5.53 3.04 13.73
N LEU A 293 4.68 2.58 12.81
CA LEU A 293 5.04 2.22 11.44
C LEU A 293 5.18 3.43 10.48
N GLU A 294 4.91 4.66 10.93
CA GLU A 294 5.17 5.92 10.22
C GLU A 294 6.61 6.41 10.48
N PHE A 295 7.56 5.80 9.76
CA PHE A 295 8.97 6.21 9.79
C PHE A 295 9.15 7.71 9.44
N GLU A 296 8.24 8.26 8.64
CA GLU A 296 8.21 9.67 8.25
C GLU A 296 8.07 10.61 9.45
N SER A 297 7.29 10.25 10.48
CA SER A 297 7.13 11.08 11.68
C SER A 297 8.46 11.30 12.39
N TYR A 298 9.34 10.29 12.38
CA TYR A 298 10.69 10.38 12.96
C TYR A 298 11.62 11.25 12.10
N LEU A 299 11.57 11.10 10.77
CA LEU A 299 12.34 11.94 9.86
C LEU A 299 11.89 13.40 9.88
N GLU A 300 10.59 13.65 10.03
CA GLU A 300 10.04 14.99 10.19
C GLU A 300 10.41 15.62 11.52
N ALA A 301 10.41 14.85 12.61
CA ALA A 301 10.94 15.30 13.89
C ALA A 301 12.42 15.70 13.77
N LEU A 302 13.23 14.88 13.08
CA LEU A 302 14.64 15.20 12.80
C LEU A 302 14.79 16.41 11.88
N GLY A 303 13.96 16.56 10.85
CA GLY A 303 13.94 17.71 9.95
C GLY A 303 13.55 19.01 10.66
N HIS A 304 12.51 18.96 11.49
CA HIS A 304 12.08 20.09 12.32
C HIS A 304 13.17 20.48 13.33
N MET A 305 13.86 19.51 13.92
CA MET A 305 15.04 19.75 14.75
C MET A 305 16.17 20.41 13.97
N ALA A 306 16.48 19.92 12.77
CA ALA A 306 17.51 20.51 11.92
C ALA A 306 17.18 21.96 11.52
N ASP A 307 15.90 22.24 11.23
CA ASP A 307 15.39 23.58 10.93
C ASP A 307 15.41 24.50 12.15
N LEU A 308 15.03 24.00 13.34
CA LEU A 308 15.17 24.74 14.60
C LEU A 308 16.64 25.09 14.85
N CYS A 309 17.56 24.13 14.69
CA CYS A 309 18.99 24.35 14.81
C CYS A 309 19.53 25.36 13.77
N ARG A 310 19.03 25.34 12.53
CA ARG A 310 19.37 26.32 11.48
C ARG A 310 18.85 27.71 11.81
N ARG A 311 17.59 27.85 12.20
CA ARG A 311 16.96 29.14 12.56
C ARG A 311 17.58 29.75 13.82
N LYS A 312 18.08 28.91 14.72
CA LYS A 312 18.65 29.32 16.02
C LYS A 312 20.18 29.32 16.05
N ARG A 313 20.85 29.18 14.91
CA ARG A 313 22.31 29.30 14.77
C ARG A 313 22.74 30.71 15.20
N GLY A 314 23.00 30.87 16.49
CA GLY A 314 23.39 32.12 17.14
C GLY A 314 22.68 32.47 18.45
N ARG A 315 21.60 31.79 18.89
CA ARG A 315 20.83 32.26 20.07
C ARG A 315 20.29 31.22 21.07
N VAL A 316 20.40 29.91 20.84
CA VAL A 316 19.76 28.94 21.77
C VAL A 316 20.76 28.13 22.57
N LYS A 317 20.57 28.16 23.89
CA LYS A 317 21.36 27.39 24.84
C LYS A 317 21.01 25.90 24.71
N PRO A 318 21.99 24.98 24.73
CA PRO A 318 21.76 23.55 24.57
C PRO A 318 20.67 22.96 25.47
N GLU A 319 20.52 23.49 26.68
CA GLU A 319 19.54 23.05 27.69
C GLU A 319 18.07 23.21 27.24
N GLU A 320 17.75 24.25 26.45
CA GLU A 320 16.40 24.43 25.91
C GLU A 320 16.10 23.44 24.78
N LEU A 321 17.12 23.03 24.02
CA LEU A 321 16.98 22.02 22.97
C LEU A 321 16.63 20.65 23.58
N TYR A 322 17.29 20.27 24.68
CA TYR A 322 17.01 19.02 25.38
C TYR A 322 15.60 18.98 26.00
N LYS A 323 15.12 20.10 26.58
CA LYS A 323 13.74 20.20 27.06
C LYS A 323 12.70 20.06 25.94
N GLN A 324 12.97 20.64 24.77
CA GLN A 324 12.06 20.47 23.62
C GLN A 324 12.09 19.04 23.07
N LEU A 325 13.26 18.39 23.09
CA LEU A 325 13.39 16.98 22.72
C LEU A 325 12.62 16.03 23.63
N GLU A 326 12.50 16.35 24.93
CA GLU A 326 11.68 15.56 25.85
C GLU A 326 10.19 15.62 25.55
N LEU A 327 9.69 16.71 24.95
CA LEU A 327 8.29 16.81 24.49
C LEU A 327 7.99 15.90 23.29
N TYR A 328 9.02 15.46 22.56
CA TYR A 328 8.90 14.53 21.43
C TYR A 328 9.38 13.12 21.76
N LYS A 329 9.72 12.82 23.02
CA LYS A 329 9.97 11.43 23.44
C LYS A 329 8.65 10.68 23.39
N ILE A 330 8.55 9.74 22.46
CA ILE A 330 7.46 8.77 22.39
C ILE A 330 7.57 7.89 23.65
N ASP A 331 6.55 7.92 24.49
CA ASP A 331 6.48 7.06 25.67
C ASP A 331 6.04 5.65 25.25
N PHE A 332 7.01 4.77 25.01
CA PHE A 332 6.76 3.38 24.63
C PHE A 332 6.03 2.55 25.70
N ASN A 333 5.87 3.09 26.92
CA ASN A 333 5.19 2.43 28.03
C ASN A 333 3.74 2.91 28.24
N ALA A 334 3.23 3.84 27.43
CA ALA A 334 1.83 4.25 27.53
C ALA A 334 0.89 3.05 27.33
N PRO A 335 -0.14 2.88 28.18
CA PRO A 335 -1.06 1.75 28.08
C PRO A 335 -1.82 1.81 26.76
N ARG A 336 -1.63 0.76 25.94
CA ARG A 336 -2.29 0.57 24.65
C ARG A 336 -3.79 0.33 24.90
N ILE A 337 -4.65 1.15 24.29
CA ILE A 337 -6.12 1.00 24.34
C ILE A 337 -6.59 0.17 23.14
#